data_AF-Q67NK4-F1
#
_entry.id   AF-Q67NK4-F1
#
_cell.length_a   1.000
_cell.length_b   1.000
_cell.length_c   1.000
_cell.angle_alpha   90.00
_cell.angle_beta   90.00
_cell.angle_gamma   90.00
#
_symmetry.space_group_name_H-M   'P 1'
#
loop_
_entity.id
_entity.type
_entity.pdbx_description
1 polymer ?
#
loop_
_entity_poly.entity_id
_entity_poly.type
_entity_poly.pdbx_seq_one_letter_code
_entity_poly.pdbx_strand_id
1 'polypeptide(L)'
;MTATSTSAANGRENGSTGACATSCRSGYGLKVNEEKSAVDRPWKRQFLGFSFYKHRGVRIRLAPKSLKRVKDKLRTLTDRNRSQSMEDRIRCLNAYLRGWVGYYALSDARSAFERLEGWLKRRLRACVWRQWKRVRTRFRELRALGLPEWVVYQLANSRKGPWRMAGGPLNSALGDAYWRAQGLISLTECYEATRQSWRTAGCGPACPVV
;
A
#
# COMPACT_ATOMS: atom_id res chain seq x y z
N MET A 1 38.77 -13.92 46.98
CA MET A 1 38.50 -14.68 45.74
C MET A 1 36.99 -14.68 45.57
N THR A 2 36.31 -14.06 44.61
CA THR A 2 36.63 -13.60 43.24
C THR A 2 35.67 -12.49 42.79
N ALA A 3 36.26 -11.45 42.19
CA ALA A 3 35.82 -10.55 41.10
C ALA A 3 34.32 -10.28 40.81
N THR A 4 33.98 -9.00 41.00
CA THR A 4 33.03 -8.17 40.25
C THR A 4 33.26 -8.24 38.74
N SER A 5 32.20 -8.33 37.93
CA SER A 5 32.26 -7.98 36.50
C SER A 5 31.16 -6.98 36.14
N THR A 6 31.58 -5.72 36.12
CA THR A 6 30.89 -4.57 35.54
C THR A 6 31.08 -4.62 34.02
N SER A 7 30.05 -4.87 33.22
CA SER A 7 30.14 -4.66 31.76
C SER A 7 29.72 -3.24 31.41
N ALA A 8 30.72 -2.38 31.20
CA ALA A 8 30.57 -1.06 30.62
C ALA A 8 30.22 -1.18 29.13
N ALA A 9 28.97 -0.88 28.77
CA ALA A 9 28.58 -0.61 27.38
C ALA A 9 28.84 0.87 27.07
N ASN A 10 30.04 1.13 26.59
CA ASN A 10 30.53 2.42 26.13
C ASN A 10 29.82 2.81 24.82
N GLY A 11 28.95 3.83 24.85
CA GLY A 11 28.24 4.37 23.69
C GLY A 11 28.59 5.84 23.45
N ARG A 12 29.77 6.10 22.89
CA ARG A 12 30.22 7.42 22.44
C ARG A 12 29.62 7.77 21.07
N GLU A 13 28.38 8.29 20.99
CA GLU A 13 27.86 8.94 19.76
C GLU A 13 26.81 10.03 20.06
N ASN A 14 27.17 11.13 20.76
CA ASN A 14 26.26 12.27 21.00
C ASN A 14 26.82 13.64 20.52
N GLY A 15 27.91 13.67 19.75
CA GLY A 15 28.66 14.90 19.47
C GLY A 15 28.06 15.87 18.42
N SER A 16 27.28 15.40 17.45
CA SER A 16 26.91 16.22 16.28
C SER A 16 25.54 16.90 16.36
N THR A 17 24.57 16.35 17.10
CA THR A 17 23.21 16.91 17.20
C THR A 17 23.15 18.20 18.01
N GLY A 18 24.03 18.32 19.02
CA GLY A 18 24.07 19.47 19.91
C GLY A 18 24.43 20.77 19.21
N ALA A 19 25.31 20.72 18.20
CA ALA A 19 25.79 21.89 17.48
C ALA A 19 24.71 22.54 16.60
N CYS A 20 24.05 21.76 15.73
CA CYS A 20 22.97 22.30 14.90
C CYS A 20 21.74 22.73 15.71
N ALA A 21 21.38 21.98 16.76
CA ALA A 21 20.24 22.35 17.60
C ALA A 21 20.47 23.66 18.35
N THR A 22 21.72 23.95 18.72
CA THR A 22 22.12 25.20 19.40
C THR A 22 22.13 26.37 18.41
N SER A 23 22.62 26.17 17.19
CA SER A 23 22.56 27.16 16.10
C SER A 23 21.12 27.55 15.73
N CYS A 24 20.20 26.59 15.63
CA CYS A 24 18.79 26.89 15.33
C CYS A 24 18.12 27.73 16.43
N ARG A 25 18.47 27.50 17.70
CA ARG A 25 17.94 28.25 18.84
C ARG A 25 18.47 29.68 18.89
N SER A 26 19.78 29.86 18.67
CA SER A 26 20.42 31.17 18.78
C SER A 26 20.23 32.06 17.55
N GLY A 27 20.22 31.48 16.34
CA GLY A 27 20.12 32.26 15.09
C GLY A 27 18.70 32.58 14.66
N TYR A 28 17.76 31.65 14.85
CA TYR A 28 16.39 31.75 14.30
C TYR A 28 15.29 31.73 15.37
N GLY A 29 15.64 31.58 16.66
CA GLY A 29 14.66 31.54 17.76
C GLY A 29 13.72 30.32 17.75
N LEU A 30 14.07 29.26 17.01
CA LEU A 30 13.21 28.08 16.86
C LEU A 30 13.51 27.00 17.90
N LYS A 31 12.46 26.47 18.54
CA LYS A 31 12.57 25.32 19.46
C LYS A 31 12.58 24.00 18.68
N VAL A 32 13.64 23.23 18.83
CA VAL A 32 13.76 21.88 18.26
C VAL A 32 12.85 20.91 19.03
N ASN A 33 12.11 20.08 18.29
CA ASN A 33 11.30 19.01 18.88
C ASN A 33 12.16 17.76 19.08
N GLU A 34 12.45 17.44 20.34
CA GLU A 34 13.32 16.32 20.73
C GLU A 34 12.68 14.95 20.50
N GLU A 35 11.35 14.84 20.53
CA GLU A 35 10.65 13.59 20.23
C GLU A 35 10.78 13.18 18.76
N LYS A 36 10.83 14.17 17.87
CA LYS A 36 10.96 13.98 16.41
C LYS A 36 12.42 13.88 15.97
N SER A 37 13.32 14.60 16.66
CA SER A 37 14.72 14.75 16.29
C SER A 37 15.57 13.70 17.00
N ALA A 38 16.17 12.79 16.25
CA ALA A 38 17.03 11.76 16.83
C ALA A 38 18.15 11.39 15.85
N VAL A 39 19.34 11.16 16.39
CA VAL A 39 20.44 10.53 15.66
C VAL A 39 20.24 9.03 15.76
N ASP A 40 19.83 8.43 14.65
CA ASP A 40 19.61 7.00 14.55
C ASP A 40 19.85 6.58 13.09
N ARG A 41 19.97 5.28 12.86
CA ARG A 41 20.28 4.73 11.55
C ARG A 41 19.13 5.01 10.56
N PRO A 42 19.41 5.36 9.29
CA PRO A 42 18.37 5.73 8.31
C PRO A 42 17.26 4.68 8.11
N TRP A 43 17.58 3.39 8.22
CA TRP A 43 16.62 2.29 8.09
C TRP A 43 15.74 2.07 9.33
N LYS A 44 16.04 2.68 10.48
CA LYS A 44 15.18 2.65 11.67
C LYS A 44 14.20 3.83 11.71
N ARG A 45 14.50 4.90 10.96
CA ARG A 45 13.68 6.11 10.91
C ARG A 45 12.90 6.21 9.61
N GLN A 46 11.92 7.10 9.63
CA GLN A 46 11.11 7.45 8.47
C GLN A 46 11.39 8.90 8.10
N PHE A 47 11.51 9.17 6.81
CA PHE A 47 11.73 10.51 6.28
C PHE A 47 10.74 10.75 5.14
N LEU A 48 9.93 11.80 5.24
CA LEU A 48 8.89 12.17 4.25
C LEU A 48 7.97 11.02 3.80
N GLY A 49 7.75 10.03 4.68
CA GLY A 49 6.93 8.85 4.39
C GLY A 49 7.67 7.69 3.72
N PHE A 50 8.97 7.83 3.50
CA PHE A 50 9.89 6.78 3.10
C PHE A 50 10.72 6.30 4.29
N SER A 51 11.40 5.18 4.08
CA SER A 51 12.43 4.67 4.98
C SER A 51 13.44 3.91 4.12
N PHE A 52 14.49 3.32 4.70
CA PHE A 52 15.56 2.71 3.91
C PHE A 52 15.78 1.25 4.28
N TYR A 53 16.31 0.46 3.34
CA TYR A 53 16.89 -0.86 3.58
C TYR A 53 18.42 -0.77 3.61
N LYS A 54 19.03 -1.62 4.45
CA LYS A 54 20.47 -1.90 4.38
C LYS A 54 20.67 -3.13 3.49
N HIS A 55 21.09 -2.93 2.25
CA HIS A 55 21.60 -3.97 1.36
C HIS A 55 22.93 -3.50 0.76
N ARG A 56 23.53 -4.23 -0.19
CA ARG A 56 24.71 -3.80 -0.99
C ARG A 56 24.56 -2.43 -1.71
N GLY A 57 23.42 -1.76 -1.55
CA GLY A 57 23.17 -0.33 -1.75
C GLY A 57 21.98 0.13 -0.89
N VAL A 58 21.78 1.45 -0.75
CA VAL A 58 20.63 2.02 0.00
C VAL A 58 19.39 1.98 -0.91
N ARG A 59 18.43 1.10 -0.61
CA ARG A 59 17.13 1.07 -1.30
C ARG A 59 16.07 1.80 -0.50
N ILE A 60 15.21 2.52 -1.20
CA ILE A 60 14.10 3.29 -0.62
C ILE A 60 12.91 2.35 -0.41
N ARG A 61 12.39 2.28 0.82
CA ARG A 61 11.19 1.51 1.19
C ARG A 61 10.06 2.44 1.59
N LEU A 62 8.83 1.93 1.52
CA LEU A 62 7.69 2.63 2.10
C LEU A 62 7.74 2.58 3.63
N ALA A 63 7.57 3.74 4.27
CA ALA A 63 7.44 3.76 5.73
C ALA A 63 6.17 2.99 6.16
N PRO A 64 6.21 2.24 7.27
CA PRO A 64 5.06 1.48 7.76
C PRO A 64 3.88 2.39 8.11
N LYS A 65 4.16 3.62 8.59
CA LYS A 65 3.11 4.61 8.87
C LYS A 65 2.39 5.07 7.59
N SER A 66 3.11 5.22 6.48
CA SER A 66 2.52 5.57 5.17
C SER A 66 1.59 4.47 4.69
N LEU A 67 2.03 3.20 4.76
CA LEU A 67 1.18 2.05 4.43
C LEU A 67 -0.08 1.97 5.30
N LYS A 68 0.03 2.28 6.59
CA LYS A 68 -1.12 2.31 7.50
C LYS A 68 -2.11 3.41 7.09
N ARG A 69 -1.64 4.64 6.86
CA ARG A 69 -2.48 5.77 6.42
C ARG A 69 -3.26 5.46 5.14
N VAL A 70 -2.60 4.82 4.18
CA VAL A 70 -3.23 4.45 2.90
C VAL A 70 -4.28 3.38 3.10
N LYS A 71 -3.98 2.34 3.90
CA LYS A 71 -4.97 1.31 4.25
C LYS A 71 -6.18 1.91 4.96
N ASP A 72 -5.96 2.87 5.87
CA ASP A 72 -7.04 3.55 6.57
C ASP A 72 -7.87 4.43 5.62
N LYS A 73 -7.24 5.18 4.71
CA LYS A 73 -7.96 5.92 3.68
C LYS A 73 -8.76 4.99 2.75
N LEU A 74 -8.16 3.89 2.30
CA LEU A 74 -8.84 2.89 1.48
C LEU A 74 -9.99 2.23 2.24
N ARG A 75 -9.89 2.03 3.57
CA ARG A 75 -11.00 1.54 4.41
C ARG A 75 -12.18 2.51 4.38
N THR A 76 -11.93 3.81 4.49
CA THR A 76 -12.98 4.84 4.44
C THR A 76 -13.65 4.91 3.06
N LEU A 77 -12.86 4.80 1.98
CA LEU A 77 -13.38 4.82 0.61
C LEU A 77 -14.18 3.55 0.27
N THR A 78 -13.73 2.40 0.77
CA THR A 78 -14.40 1.09 0.58
C THR A 78 -15.33 0.73 1.74
N ASP A 79 -15.90 1.74 2.41
CA ASP A 79 -16.83 1.45 3.48
C ASP A 79 -18.06 0.70 2.95
N ARG A 80 -18.47 -0.33 3.68
CA ARG A 80 -19.61 -1.20 3.34
C ARG A 80 -20.94 -0.55 3.68
N ASN A 81 -20.96 0.41 4.60
CA ASN A 81 -22.17 1.06 5.08
C ASN A 81 -22.56 2.29 4.24
N ARG A 82 -21.66 2.78 3.38
CA ARG A 82 -21.90 3.95 2.55
C ARG A 82 -22.73 3.59 1.32
N SER A 83 -23.88 4.25 1.10
CA SER A 83 -24.71 4.12 -0.10
C SER A 83 -24.04 4.84 -1.28
N GLN A 84 -23.22 4.10 -2.03
CA GLN A 84 -22.58 4.59 -3.27
C GLN A 84 -22.54 3.46 -4.29
N SER A 85 -22.70 3.81 -5.57
CA SER A 85 -22.55 2.87 -6.68
C SER A 85 -21.14 2.25 -6.68
N MET A 86 -21.01 1.07 -7.30
CA MET A 86 -19.68 0.44 -7.45
C MET A 86 -18.76 1.27 -8.35
N GLU A 87 -19.32 1.87 -9.39
CA GLU A 87 -18.58 2.70 -10.33
C GLU A 87 -17.99 3.94 -9.65
N ASP A 88 -18.78 4.66 -8.85
CA ASP A 88 -18.30 5.84 -8.12
C ASP A 88 -17.22 5.48 -7.10
N ARG A 89 -17.34 4.31 -6.46
CA ARG A 89 -16.30 3.79 -5.57
C ARG A 89 -15.00 3.55 -6.34
N ILE A 90 -15.08 2.91 -7.52
CA ILE A 90 -13.91 2.66 -8.37
C ILE A 90 -13.29 3.98 -8.84
N ARG A 91 -14.11 4.95 -9.27
CA ARG A 91 -13.66 6.29 -9.69
C ARG A 91 -12.91 7.02 -8.57
N CYS A 92 -13.49 7.08 -7.37
CA CYS A 92 -12.85 7.68 -6.20
C CYS A 92 -11.53 6.98 -5.82
N LEU A 93 -11.52 5.64 -5.88
CA LEU A 93 -10.32 4.84 -5.59
C LEU A 93 -9.23 5.12 -6.61
N ASN A 94 -9.57 5.09 -7.89
CA ASN A 94 -8.65 5.34 -8.99
C ASN A 94 -7.98 6.71 -8.89
N ALA A 95 -8.75 7.77 -8.61
CA ALA A 95 -8.21 9.11 -8.41
C ALA A 95 -7.19 9.16 -7.25
N TYR A 96 -7.54 8.57 -6.11
CA TYR A 96 -6.65 8.51 -4.96
C TYR A 96 -5.38 7.69 -5.23
N LEU A 97 -5.53 6.51 -5.84
CA LEU A 97 -4.44 5.59 -6.10
C LEU A 97 -3.45 6.15 -7.12
N ARG A 98 -3.92 6.85 -8.16
CA ARG A 98 -3.02 7.51 -9.13
C ARG A 98 -2.11 8.53 -8.46
N GLY A 99 -2.68 9.44 -7.67
CA GLY A 99 -1.88 10.44 -6.94
C GLY A 99 -0.93 9.80 -5.93
N TRP A 100 -1.39 8.74 -5.26
CA TRP A 100 -0.57 8.02 -4.30
C TRP A 100 0.62 7.29 -4.94
N VAL A 101 0.39 6.60 -6.06
CA VAL A 101 1.46 5.92 -6.82
C VAL A 101 2.46 6.95 -7.35
N GLY A 102 2.00 8.09 -7.88
CA GLY A 102 2.88 9.15 -8.38
C GLY A 102 3.87 9.64 -7.31
N TYR A 103 3.41 9.86 -6.07
CA TYR A 103 4.30 10.29 -4.99
C TYR A 103 5.26 9.18 -4.53
N TYR A 104 4.77 7.95 -4.42
CA TYR A 104 5.53 6.83 -3.85
C TYR A 104 6.29 5.98 -4.88
N ALA A 105 6.22 6.31 -6.17
CA ALA A 105 6.93 5.60 -7.24
C ALA A 105 8.46 5.60 -7.07
N LEU A 106 9.00 6.53 -6.28
CA LEU A 106 10.43 6.58 -5.92
C LEU A 106 10.86 5.38 -5.05
N SER A 107 9.92 4.76 -4.32
CA SER A 107 10.23 3.59 -3.50
C SER A 107 10.44 2.34 -4.35
N ASP A 108 11.41 1.50 -3.97
CA ASP A 108 11.70 0.23 -4.63
C ASP A 108 10.89 -0.90 -3.97
N ALA A 109 9.56 -0.77 -4.02
CA ALA A 109 8.64 -1.53 -3.18
C ALA A 109 7.51 -2.23 -3.96
N ARG A 110 7.80 -2.78 -5.15
CA ARG A 110 6.80 -3.49 -6.00
C ARG A 110 5.94 -4.50 -5.22
N SER A 111 6.58 -5.34 -4.40
CA SER A 111 5.87 -6.34 -3.58
C SER A 111 4.91 -5.72 -2.55
N ALA A 112 5.19 -4.51 -2.06
CA ALA A 112 4.28 -3.79 -1.17
C ALA A 112 3.04 -3.27 -1.93
N PHE A 113 3.21 -2.80 -3.17
CA PHE A 113 2.11 -2.42 -4.05
C PHE A 113 1.23 -3.62 -4.41
N GLU A 114 1.83 -4.75 -4.80
CA GLU A 114 1.10 -6.00 -5.10
C GLU A 114 0.26 -6.48 -3.91
N ARG A 115 0.86 -6.50 -2.71
CA ARG A 115 0.14 -6.87 -1.48
C ARG A 115 -0.99 -5.90 -1.15
N LEU A 116 -0.80 -4.61 -1.40
CA LEU A 116 -1.83 -3.60 -1.19
C LEU A 116 -2.98 -3.76 -2.19
N GLU A 117 -2.67 -3.99 -3.46
CA GLU A 117 -3.62 -4.21 -4.54
C GLU A 117 -4.47 -5.46 -4.28
N GLY A 118 -3.84 -6.59 -3.94
CA GLY A 118 -4.56 -7.81 -3.59
C GLY A 118 -5.50 -7.63 -2.38
N TRP A 119 -5.05 -6.90 -1.36
CA TRP A 119 -5.88 -6.55 -0.21
C TRP A 119 -7.05 -5.62 -0.59
N LEU A 120 -6.83 -4.64 -1.47
CA LEU A 120 -7.86 -3.74 -1.98
C LEU A 120 -8.93 -4.51 -2.78
N LYS A 121 -8.51 -5.35 -3.74
CA LYS A 121 -9.42 -6.19 -4.54
C LYS A 121 -10.25 -7.11 -3.64
N ARG A 122 -9.68 -7.65 -2.56
CA ARG A 122 -10.43 -8.42 -1.55
C ARG A 122 -11.50 -7.58 -0.86
N ARG A 123 -11.22 -6.30 -0.54
CA ARG A 123 -12.23 -5.40 0.03
C ARG A 123 -13.35 -5.09 -0.96
N LEU A 124 -13.02 -4.83 -2.22
CA LEU A 124 -14.00 -4.59 -3.27
C LEU A 124 -14.92 -5.79 -3.47
N ARG A 125 -14.36 -7.01 -3.52
CA ARG A 125 -15.16 -8.27 -3.52
C ARG A 125 -16.08 -8.38 -2.32
N ALA A 126 -15.61 -8.00 -1.12
CA ALA A 126 -16.46 -8.02 0.07
C ALA A 126 -17.60 -6.99 -0.01
N CYS A 127 -17.41 -5.87 -0.71
CA CYS A 127 -18.46 -4.88 -0.96
C CYS A 127 -19.50 -5.42 -1.95
N VAL A 128 -19.05 -6.02 -3.07
CA VAL A 128 -19.94 -6.68 -4.04
C VAL A 128 -20.77 -7.78 -3.37
N TRP A 129 -20.14 -8.64 -2.56
CA TRP A 129 -20.84 -9.70 -1.84
C TRP A 129 -21.88 -9.16 -0.85
N ARG A 130 -21.61 -7.99 -0.25
CA ARG A 130 -22.55 -7.30 0.64
C ARG A 130 -23.72 -6.69 -0.14
N GLN A 131 -23.47 -6.18 -1.34
CA GLN A 131 -24.49 -5.67 -2.27
C GLN A 131 -25.43 -6.80 -2.71
N TRP A 132 -24.92 -8.00 -2.95
CA TRP A 132 -25.72 -9.21 -3.21
C TRP A 132 -26.34 -9.78 -1.93
N LYS A 133 -27.24 -9.00 -1.32
CA LYS A 133 -27.89 -9.33 -0.04
C LYS A 133 -28.75 -10.59 -0.12
N ARG A 134 -29.46 -10.79 -1.23
CA ARG A 134 -30.41 -11.90 -1.40
C ARG A 134 -29.75 -13.09 -2.11
N VAL A 135 -30.16 -14.30 -1.76
CA VAL A 135 -29.65 -15.52 -2.41
C VAL A 135 -29.99 -15.52 -3.91
N ARG A 136 -31.23 -15.15 -4.27
CA ARG A 136 -31.66 -15.04 -5.69
C ARG A 136 -30.77 -14.10 -6.51
N THR A 137 -30.33 -12.98 -5.93
CA THR A 137 -29.42 -12.05 -6.63
C THR A 137 -28.03 -12.66 -6.78
N ARG A 138 -27.51 -13.38 -5.77
CA ARG A 138 -26.23 -14.07 -5.89
C ARG A 138 -26.23 -15.09 -7.02
N PHE A 139 -27.29 -15.89 -7.14
CA PHE A 139 -27.46 -16.83 -8.25
C PHE A 139 -27.42 -16.12 -9.60
N ARG A 140 -28.21 -15.06 -9.76
CA ARG A 140 -28.27 -14.28 -11.01
C ARG A 140 -26.90 -13.75 -11.43
N GLU A 141 -26.22 -13.08 -10.51
CA GLU A 141 -24.94 -12.42 -10.81
C GLU A 141 -23.81 -13.44 -11.02
N LEU A 142 -23.77 -14.52 -10.24
CA LEU A 142 -22.76 -15.57 -10.40
C LEU A 142 -22.94 -16.37 -11.70
N ARG A 143 -24.18 -16.59 -12.17
CA ARG A 143 -24.45 -17.16 -13.50
C ARG A 143 -24.06 -16.20 -14.61
N ALA A 144 -24.34 -14.90 -14.45
CA ALA A 144 -23.95 -13.88 -15.42
C ALA A 144 -22.42 -13.78 -15.59
N LEU A 145 -21.65 -14.12 -14.55
CA LEU A 145 -20.18 -14.22 -14.61
C LEU A 145 -19.68 -15.49 -15.34
N GLY A 146 -20.56 -16.39 -15.78
CA GLY A 146 -20.20 -17.59 -16.53
C GLY A 146 -19.62 -18.74 -15.68
N LEU A 147 -19.91 -18.77 -14.37
CA LEU A 147 -19.48 -19.86 -13.50
C LEU A 147 -20.32 -21.12 -13.74
N PRO A 148 -19.73 -22.33 -13.62
CA PRO A 148 -20.49 -23.57 -13.73
C PRO A 148 -21.51 -23.67 -12.60
N GLU A 149 -22.69 -24.21 -12.93
CA GLU A 149 -23.87 -24.16 -12.06
C GLU A 149 -23.63 -24.76 -10.66
N TRP A 150 -22.86 -25.85 -10.57
CA TRP A 150 -22.51 -26.47 -9.29
C TRP A 150 -21.72 -25.53 -8.35
N VAL A 151 -20.81 -24.70 -8.89
CA VAL A 151 -20.09 -23.68 -8.12
C VAL A 151 -21.07 -22.61 -7.68
N VAL A 152 -21.96 -22.17 -8.56
CA VAL A 152 -22.96 -21.14 -8.25
C VAL A 152 -23.81 -21.57 -7.05
N TYR A 153 -24.33 -22.80 -7.05
CA TYR A 153 -25.12 -23.35 -5.93
C TYR A 153 -24.33 -23.37 -4.63
N GLN A 154 -23.07 -23.80 -4.66
CA GLN A 154 -22.23 -23.88 -3.48
C GLN A 154 -21.92 -22.49 -2.90
N LEU A 155 -21.67 -21.49 -3.76
CA LEU A 155 -21.29 -20.15 -3.33
C LEU A 155 -22.48 -19.33 -2.86
N ALA A 156 -23.58 -19.33 -3.62
CA ALA A 156 -24.75 -18.49 -3.34
C ALA A 156 -25.37 -18.80 -1.97
N ASN A 157 -25.42 -20.10 -1.61
CA ASN A 157 -25.99 -20.61 -0.36
C ASN A 157 -24.99 -20.63 0.82
N SER A 158 -23.77 -20.14 0.62
CA SER A 158 -22.77 -20.16 1.69
C SER A 158 -23.17 -19.28 2.87
N ARG A 159 -23.07 -19.83 4.09
CA ARG A 159 -23.26 -19.11 5.36
C ARG A 159 -22.03 -18.29 5.79
N LYS A 160 -20.93 -18.36 5.02
CA LYS A 160 -19.67 -17.68 5.35
C LYS A 160 -19.81 -16.17 5.22
N GLY A 161 -19.16 -15.44 6.14
CA GLY A 161 -19.17 -13.98 6.14
C GLY A 161 -18.48 -13.36 4.90
N PRO A 162 -18.78 -12.09 4.55
CA PRO A 162 -18.29 -11.46 3.32
C PRO A 162 -16.77 -11.45 3.16
N TRP A 163 -16.01 -11.26 4.25
CA TRP A 163 -14.55 -11.24 4.20
C TRP A 163 -13.93 -12.61 3.91
N ARG A 164 -14.57 -13.70 4.38
CA ARG A 164 -14.14 -15.08 4.11
C ARG A 164 -14.47 -15.47 2.68
N MET A 165 -15.66 -15.08 2.19
CA MET A 165 -16.07 -15.30 0.80
C MET A 165 -15.17 -14.56 -0.18
N ALA A 166 -14.90 -13.28 0.08
CA ALA A 166 -14.07 -12.45 -0.79
C ALA A 166 -12.65 -12.98 -0.99
N GLY A 167 -12.03 -13.55 0.05
CA GLY A 167 -10.64 -14.03 -0.02
C GLY A 167 -10.47 -15.47 -0.47
N GLY A 168 -11.55 -16.25 -0.59
CA GLY A 168 -11.50 -17.64 -1.02
C GLY A 168 -12.24 -17.81 -2.34
N PRO A 169 -13.48 -18.30 -2.31
CA PRO A 169 -14.19 -18.72 -3.51
C PRO A 169 -14.49 -17.59 -4.51
N LEU A 170 -14.64 -16.34 -4.07
CA LEU A 170 -14.89 -15.22 -4.99
C LEU A 170 -13.61 -14.77 -5.73
N ASN A 171 -12.44 -15.28 -5.37
CA ASN A 171 -11.19 -14.91 -6.04
C ASN A 171 -11.12 -15.40 -7.48
N SER A 172 -11.65 -16.59 -7.75
CA SER A 172 -11.75 -17.11 -9.12
C SER A 172 -12.83 -16.39 -9.91
N ALA A 173 -13.97 -16.09 -9.30
CA ALA A 173 -15.11 -15.46 -9.94
C ALA A 173 -14.89 -13.97 -10.30
N LEU A 174 -14.33 -13.21 -9.35
CA LEU A 174 -14.11 -11.76 -9.47
C LEU A 174 -12.60 -11.49 -9.50
N GLY A 175 -11.95 -12.06 -10.52
CA GLY A 175 -10.50 -11.99 -10.73
C GLY A 175 -10.04 -10.65 -11.31
N ASP A 176 -8.76 -10.58 -11.66
CA ASP A 176 -8.12 -9.34 -12.14
C ASP A 176 -8.72 -8.85 -13.46
N ALA A 177 -9.07 -9.75 -14.37
CA ALA A 177 -9.71 -9.41 -15.64
C ALA A 177 -11.06 -8.70 -15.43
N TYR A 178 -11.88 -9.20 -14.49
CA TYR A 178 -13.16 -8.57 -14.14
C TYR A 178 -12.95 -7.14 -13.62
N TRP A 179 -12.01 -6.95 -12.68
CA TRP A 179 -11.76 -5.63 -12.11
C TRP A 179 -11.16 -4.65 -13.13
N ARG A 180 -10.30 -5.11 -14.04
CA ARG A 180 -9.81 -4.30 -15.17
C ARG A 180 -10.95 -3.89 -16.10
N ALA A 181 -11.86 -4.81 -16.44
CA ALA A 181 -13.02 -4.51 -17.27
C ALA A 181 -13.98 -3.49 -16.61
N GLN A 182 -14.07 -3.50 -15.28
CA GLN A 182 -14.80 -2.49 -14.50
C GLN A 182 -14.06 -1.16 -14.35
N GLY A 183 -12.88 -1.01 -14.96
CA GLY A 183 -12.08 0.21 -14.93
C GLY A 183 -11.21 0.39 -13.70
N LEU A 184 -11.00 -0.63 -12.86
CA LEU A 184 -10.04 -0.55 -11.76
C LEU A 184 -8.61 -0.54 -12.32
N ILE A 185 -7.83 0.45 -11.90
CA ILE A 185 -6.43 0.58 -12.29
C ILE A 185 -5.57 -0.44 -11.55
N SER A 186 -4.65 -1.09 -12.26
CA SER A 186 -3.60 -1.88 -11.62
C SER A 186 -2.55 -0.94 -11.01
N LEU A 187 -2.31 -1.07 -9.70
CA LEU A 187 -1.30 -0.26 -9.02
C LEU A 187 0.10 -0.60 -9.54
N THR A 188 0.36 -1.88 -9.80
CA THR A 188 1.66 -2.34 -10.31
C THR A 188 1.95 -1.77 -11.69
N GLU A 189 0.97 -1.78 -12.60
CA GLU A 189 1.14 -1.23 -13.95
C GLU A 189 1.40 0.28 -13.90
N CYS A 190 0.63 1.03 -13.11
CA CYS A 190 0.87 2.46 -12.95
C CYS A 190 2.24 2.77 -12.32
N TYR A 191 2.67 1.95 -11.35
CA TYR A 191 3.96 2.11 -10.71
C TYR A 191 5.11 1.86 -11.70
N GLU A 192 5.00 0.82 -12.52
CA GLU A 192 5.99 0.51 -13.56
C GLU A 192 6.01 1.57 -14.65
N ALA A 193 4.86 2.02 -15.14
CA ALA A 193 4.76 3.10 -16.12
C ALA A 193 5.42 4.40 -15.61
N THR A 194 5.21 4.74 -14.33
CA THR A 194 5.83 5.92 -13.71
C THR A 194 7.35 5.76 -13.57
N ARG A 195 7.84 4.56 -13.26
CA ARG A 195 9.30 4.33 -13.20
C ARG A 195 9.94 4.30 -14.58
N GLN A 196 9.25 3.74 -15.57
CA GLN A 196 9.71 3.71 -16.95
C GLN A 196 9.84 5.13 -17.46
N SER A 197 8.85 6.01 -17.26
CA SER A 197 8.93 7.40 -17.70
C SER A 197 10.13 8.15 -17.10
N TRP A 198 10.46 7.93 -15.83
CA TRP A 198 11.65 8.53 -15.21
C TRP A 198 12.97 7.98 -15.74
N ARG A 199 13.02 6.70 -16.14
CA ARG A 199 14.20 6.10 -16.76
C ARG A 199 14.43 6.65 -18.17
N THR A 200 13.36 6.78 -18.95
CA THR A 200 13.43 7.29 -20.33
C THR A 200 13.62 8.80 -20.41
N ALA A 201 13.35 9.54 -19.32
CA ALA A 201 13.63 10.98 -19.24
C ALA A 201 15.10 11.33 -18.94
N GLY A 202 15.93 10.35 -18.52
CA GLY A 202 17.36 10.55 -18.24
C GLY A 202 18.30 10.16 -19.39
N CYS A 203 17.84 9.28 -20.29
CA CYS A 203 18.50 8.94 -21.55
C CYS A 203 17.38 8.78 -22.57
N GLY A 204 17.41 9.53 -23.68
CA GLY A 204 16.55 9.24 -24.83
C GLY A 204 16.69 7.77 -25.26
N PRO A 205 15.73 7.23 -26.03
CA PRO A 205 15.86 5.85 -26.52
C PRO A 205 17.21 5.69 -27.21
N ALA A 206 18.03 4.74 -26.74
CA ALA A 206 19.14 4.27 -27.54
C ALA A 206 18.54 3.65 -28.80
N CYS A 207 18.60 4.37 -29.91
CA CYS A 207 18.23 3.85 -31.21
C CYS A 207 19.03 2.56 -31.43
N PRO A 208 18.39 1.42 -31.75
CA PRO A 208 19.13 0.28 -32.26
C PRO A 208 19.76 0.72 -33.59
N VAL A 209 21.10 0.71 -33.66
CA VAL A 209 21.81 0.81 -34.93
C VAL A 209 21.52 -0.48 -35.68
N VAL A 210 20.73 -0.36 -36.76
CA VAL A 210 20.65 -1.37 -37.82
C VAL A 210 21.57 -0.92 -38.93
#